data_AF-A0A7W0WUC7-F1
#
_entry.id   AF-A0A7W0WUC7-F1
#
_cell.length_a   1.000
_cell.length_b   1.000
_cell.length_c   1.000
_cell.angle_alpha   90.00
_cell.angle_beta   90.00
_cell.angle_gamma   90.00
#
_symmetry.space_group_name_H-M   'P 1'
#
loop_
_entity.id
_entity.type
_entity.pdbx_description
1 polymer ?
#
loop_
_entity_poly.entity_id
_entity_poly.type
_entity_poly.pdbx_seq_one_letter_code
_entity_poly.pdbx_strand_id
1 'polypeptide(L)'
;WNLTYRGSLVAQFRAGNPANKLVPFVLVGGGAIQVVSTDSEGKNNPIVKDTDEMLHVGVGAKYRVDNGWGLRLDGRLLFVPAAVDSDDMPSDGFTQDYEVLLSIYKEFGRKKVEKIIEEPPPDLDPDKDGILGDADKCPTEPEDKDTFQDDDGCPDLDNDGDGIPDAADKCPLEAEDKDSFQDDDGCPDPDNDQDGVLDPQDKCPDQPETKNGFQDEDGCPDEIPAQLKKFTGVIAGINFKLNSAELLPASNKTLDKAIVVLKEFPDLRLEIQGHTDDQRLKGNAKPGSQFMDNQQLSQGRAESVKAYFVKKGLDEARFTAVGFGDSQPVVSPEGLKGGKLNAARAKNRRVEFKLVSALTTGTTPAPATPAPATPAPATPAPAQ
;
A
#
# COMPACT_ATOMS: atom_id res chain seq x y z
N TRP A 1 37.95 -40.28 81.24
CA TRP A 1 37.44 -39.92 79.90
C TRP A 1 37.38 -41.19 79.06
N ASN A 2 36.43 -41.27 78.14
CA ASN A 2 36.27 -42.42 77.24
C ASN A 2 36.80 -42.03 75.87
N LEU A 3 37.71 -42.84 75.33
CA LEU A 3 38.19 -42.68 73.96
C LEU A 3 37.79 -43.90 73.16
N THR A 4 37.02 -43.65 72.11
CA THR A 4 36.56 -44.69 71.21
C THR A 4 37.17 -44.44 69.84
N TYR A 5 37.91 -45.42 69.31
CA TYR A 5 38.37 -45.40 67.93
C TYR A 5 37.73 -46.55 67.16
N ARG A 6 37.27 -46.28 65.94
CA ARG A 6 36.59 -47.25 65.08
C ARG A 6 37.03 -47.08 63.64
N GLY A 7 37.34 -48.19 62.99
CA GLY A 7 37.46 -48.32 61.54
C GLY A 7 36.22 -48.98 60.96
N SER A 8 35.82 -48.63 59.74
CA SER A 8 34.69 -49.29 59.07
C SER A 8 34.87 -49.29 57.56
N LEU A 9 34.55 -50.42 56.93
CA LEU A 9 34.30 -50.51 55.50
C LEU A 9 32.82 -50.20 55.25
N VAL A 10 32.54 -49.30 54.31
CA VAL A 10 31.17 -48.82 54.03
C VAL A 10 30.84 -49.05 52.56
N ALA A 11 29.87 -49.94 52.30
CA ALA A 11 29.33 -50.14 50.96
C ALA A 11 28.10 -49.24 50.77
N GLN A 12 28.20 -48.29 49.83
CA GLN A 12 27.17 -47.28 49.58
C GLN A 12 26.42 -47.59 48.27
N PHE A 13 25.10 -47.57 48.30
CA PHE A 13 24.26 -47.85 47.12
C PHE A 13 23.82 -46.55 46.46
N ARG A 14 23.79 -46.52 45.12
CA ARG A 14 23.40 -45.34 44.30
C ARG A 14 24.27 -44.09 44.52
N ALA A 15 25.44 -44.23 45.13
CA ALA A 15 26.35 -43.13 45.43
C ALA A 15 26.99 -42.48 44.19
N GLY A 16 27.06 -43.20 43.06
CA GLY A 16 27.72 -42.76 41.82
C GLY A 16 27.01 -41.63 41.06
N ASN A 17 25.70 -41.44 41.27
CA ASN A 17 24.98 -40.30 40.68
C ASN A 17 25.06 -39.09 41.64
N PRO A 18 25.71 -37.98 41.27
CA PRO A 18 25.83 -36.79 42.12
C PRO A 18 24.50 -36.05 42.32
N ALA A 19 23.46 -36.32 41.53
CA ALA A 19 22.12 -35.74 41.74
C ALA A 19 21.33 -36.42 42.88
N ASN A 20 21.70 -37.64 43.27
CA ASN A 20 21.01 -38.37 44.34
C ASN A 20 21.28 -37.71 45.69
N LYS A 21 20.22 -37.24 46.37
CA LYS A 21 20.31 -36.69 47.73
C LYS A 21 20.36 -37.76 48.82
N LEU A 22 19.70 -38.90 48.66
CA LEU A 22 19.68 -39.98 49.67
C LEU A 22 20.52 -41.18 49.21
N VAL A 23 21.50 -41.58 50.02
CA VAL A 23 22.46 -42.66 49.73
C VAL A 23 22.43 -43.69 50.88
N PRO A 24 21.73 -44.82 50.72
CA PRO A 24 21.75 -45.89 51.70
C PRO A 24 23.10 -46.63 51.68
N PHE A 25 23.49 -47.19 52.83
CA PHE A 25 24.74 -47.95 52.96
C PHE A 25 24.63 -49.06 54.01
N VAL A 26 25.52 -50.04 53.87
CA VAL A 26 25.85 -51.01 54.93
C VAL A 26 27.29 -50.82 55.37
N LEU A 27 27.58 -51.11 56.63
CA LEU A 27 28.93 -51.04 57.17
C LEU A 27 29.29 -52.29 57.97
N VAL A 28 30.57 -52.61 57.96
CA VAL A 28 31.21 -53.58 58.84
C VAL A 28 32.52 -52.98 59.32
N GLY A 29 32.84 -53.15 60.59
CA GLY A 29 34.04 -52.57 61.15
C GLY A 29 34.40 -53.16 62.49
N GLY A 30 35.48 -52.62 63.04
CA GLY A 30 35.92 -52.91 64.38
C GLY A 30 36.54 -51.67 65.00
N GLY A 31 36.73 -51.71 66.30
CA GLY A 31 37.34 -50.63 67.05
C GLY A 31 37.66 -51.06 68.46
N ALA A 32 38.04 -50.11 69.29
CA ALA A 32 38.10 -50.34 70.72
C ALA A 32 37.52 -49.15 71.48
N ILE A 33 36.96 -49.44 72.65
CA ILE A 33 36.54 -48.44 73.63
C ILE A 33 37.56 -48.49 74.76
N GLN A 34 38.18 -47.36 75.03
CA GLN A 34 39.10 -47.21 76.15
C GLN A 34 38.46 -46.36 77.23
N VAL A 35 38.41 -46.91 78.45
CA VAL A 35 37.98 -46.20 79.65
C VAL A 35 39.21 -45.86 80.49
N VAL A 36 39.45 -44.56 80.72
CA VAL A 36 40.52 -44.08 81.61
C VAL A 36 39.88 -43.36 82.80
N SER A 37 40.02 -43.92 84.00
CA SER A 37 39.62 -43.26 85.24
C SER A 37 40.68 -42.23 85.66
N THR A 38 40.24 -41.06 86.12
CA THR A 38 41.13 -39.97 86.56
C THR A 38 41.31 -39.91 88.08
N ASP A 39 40.74 -40.86 88.83
CA ASP A 39 40.93 -40.92 90.28
C ASP A 39 42.25 -41.63 90.61
N SER A 40 43.30 -40.84 90.86
CA SER A 40 44.40 -41.28 91.71
C SER A 40 43.96 -41.15 93.15
N GLU A 41 43.71 -42.29 93.79
CA GLU A 41 43.86 -42.58 95.24
C GLU A 41 42.66 -43.34 95.83
N GLY A 42 42.95 -44.57 96.30
CA GLY A 42 42.25 -45.12 97.47
C GLY A 42 41.08 -46.08 97.20
N LYS A 43 41.39 -47.38 97.20
CA LYS A 43 40.56 -48.48 97.73
C LYS A 43 39.05 -48.37 97.47
N ASN A 44 38.63 -48.61 96.21
CA ASN A 44 37.35 -49.22 95.80
C ASN A 44 36.96 -48.93 94.32
N ASN A 45 37.90 -48.57 93.45
CA ASN A 45 37.61 -48.39 92.02
C ASN A 45 38.37 -49.44 91.18
N PRO A 46 37.71 -50.49 90.66
CA PRO A 46 38.39 -51.61 90.01
C PRO A 46 38.88 -51.34 88.57
N ILE A 47 38.54 -50.19 87.97
CA ILE A 47 38.84 -49.92 86.54
C ILE A 47 39.88 -48.80 86.41
N VAL A 48 41.16 -49.17 86.40
CA VAL A 48 42.28 -48.22 86.30
C VAL A 48 42.64 -47.89 84.84
N LYS A 49 42.47 -48.85 83.91
CA LYS A 49 42.51 -48.66 82.46
C LYS A 49 41.99 -49.94 81.81
N ASP A 50 40.90 -49.83 81.04
CA ASP A 50 40.35 -50.96 80.29
C ASP A 50 40.22 -50.62 78.81
N THR A 51 40.40 -51.61 77.94
CA THR A 51 40.32 -51.45 76.49
C THR A 51 39.61 -52.65 75.90
N ASP A 52 38.33 -52.48 75.62
CA ASP A 52 37.50 -53.51 75.01
C ASP A 52 37.55 -53.36 73.49
N GLU A 53 37.97 -54.42 72.81
CA GLU A 53 37.82 -54.52 71.36
C GLU A 53 36.35 -54.78 71.03
N MET A 54 35.86 -54.21 69.92
CA MET A 54 34.50 -54.41 69.46
C MET A 54 34.49 -54.64 67.96
N LEU A 55 33.64 -55.56 67.52
CA LEU A 55 33.24 -55.69 66.13
C LEU A 55 31.85 -55.07 65.96
N HIS A 56 31.57 -54.50 64.79
CA HIS A 56 30.26 -53.92 64.53
C HIS A 56 29.80 -54.08 63.10
N VAL A 57 28.50 -54.28 62.95
CA VAL A 57 27.79 -54.25 61.66
C VAL A 57 26.67 -53.23 61.74
N GLY A 58 26.35 -52.59 60.63
CA GLY A 58 25.34 -51.54 60.66
C GLY A 58 24.76 -51.21 59.30
N VAL A 59 23.62 -50.52 59.35
CA VAL A 59 22.92 -50.00 58.18
C VAL A 59 22.62 -48.53 58.41
N GLY A 60 22.60 -47.75 57.34
CA GLY A 60 22.30 -46.34 57.46
C GLY A 60 22.04 -45.66 56.13
N ALA A 61 21.79 -44.37 56.21
CA ALA A 61 21.63 -43.51 55.05
C ALA A 61 22.36 -42.19 55.23
N LYS A 62 22.91 -41.68 54.13
CA LYS A 62 23.45 -40.34 54.03
C LYS A 62 22.49 -39.47 53.24
N TYR A 63 22.19 -38.28 53.75
CA TYR A 63 21.52 -37.20 53.04
C TYR A 63 22.56 -36.16 52.62
N ARG A 64 22.73 -35.96 51.31
CA ARG A 64 23.67 -35.01 50.72
C ARG A 64 23.03 -33.63 50.64
N VAL A 65 23.76 -32.64 51.13
CA VAL A 65 23.49 -31.21 51.01
C VAL A 65 24.49 -30.62 49.99
N ASP A 66 24.44 -29.32 49.78
CA ASP A 66 25.32 -28.60 48.87
C ASP A 66 26.78 -28.54 49.39
N ASN A 67 27.72 -28.26 48.48
CA ASN A 67 29.15 -28.08 48.78
C ASN A 67 29.83 -29.28 49.49
N GLY A 68 29.33 -30.48 49.23
CA GLY A 68 29.91 -31.73 49.74
C GLY A 68 29.59 -32.02 51.21
N TRP A 69 28.77 -31.21 51.88
CA TRP A 69 28.29 -31.49 53.23
C TRP A 69 27.09 -32.44 53.21
N GLY A 70 26.88 -33.16 54.30
CA GLY A 70 25.69 -34.00 54.45
C GLY A 70 25.44 -34.49 55.86
N LEU A 71 24.26 -35.06 56.05
CA LEU A 71 23.83 -35.72 57.29
C LEU A 71 23.89 -37.23 57.10
N ARG A 72 24.35 -37.95 58.11
CA ARG A 72 24.45 -39.40 58.14
C ARG A 72 23.70 -39.91 59.35
N LEU A 73 22.81 -40.87 59.14
CA LEU A 73 22.13 -41.61 60.19
C LEU A 73 22.44 -43.10 60.02
N ASP A 74 22.98 -43.76 61.04
CA ASP A 74 23.16 -45.21 61.05
C ASP A 74 22.84 -45.85 62.39
N GLY A 75 22.29 -47.07 62.31
CA GLY A 75 22.16 -47.99 63.43
C GLY A 75 23.23 -49.09 63.33
N ARG A 76 23.85 -49.43 64.46
CA ARG A 76 24.91 -50.45 64.56
C ARG A 76 24.56 -51.48 65.63
N LEU A 77 24.90 -52.73 65.34
CA LEU A 77 25.01 -53.80 66.31
C LEU A 77 26.50 -53.96 66.64
N LEU A 78 26.83 -53.85 67.92
CA LEU A 78 28.17 -53.99 68.48
C LEU A 78 28.28 -55.38 69.11
N PHE A 79 29.37 -56.06 68.83
CA PHE A 79 29.75 -57.35 69.40
C PHE A 79 31.03 -57.14 70.19
N VAL A 80 30.90 -57.15 71.52
CA VAL A 80 32.02 -57.01 72.45
C VAL A 80 32.30 -58.39 73.03
N PRO A 81 33.54 -58.89 73.02
CA PRO A 81 33.87 -60.17 73.63
C PRO A 81 33.59 -60.10 75.14
N ALA A 82 32.97 -61.14 75.69
CA ALA A 82 32.67 -61.19 77.12
C ALA A 82 33.97 -61.18 77.95
N ALA A 83 33.96 -60.46 79.07
CA ALA A 83 35.09 -60.43 80.01
C ALA A 83 35.33 -61.83 80.60
N VAL A 84 36.60 -62.25 80.65
CA VAL A 84 37.00 -63.54 81.23
C VAL A 84 36.99 -63.40 82.75
N ASP A 85 35.99 -63.98 83.42
CA ASP A 85 36.00 -64.06 84.88
C ASP A 85 37.09 -65.03 85.34
N SER A 86 37.77 -64.69 86.44
CA SER A 86 38.98 -65.35 86.96
C SER A 86 38.77 -66.74 87.57
N ASP A 87 37.77 -67.49 87.14
CA ASP A 87 37.52 -68.88 87.54
C ASP A 87 37.21 -69.71 86.28
N ASP A 88 38.23 -70.42 85.77
CA ASP A 88 38.25 -71.50 84.75
C ASP A 88 36.89 -71.95 84.15
N MET A 89 36.22 -71.07 83.40
CA MET A 89 35.19 -71.40 82.40
C MET A 89 35.37 -70.48 81.19
N PRO A 90 35.61 -71.01 79.98
CA PRO A 90 35.59 -70.19 78.78
C PRO A 90 34.15 -69.71 78.52
N SER A 91 33.86 -68.44 78.74
CA SER A 91 32.65 -67.82 78.22
C SER A 91 32.86 -67.53 76.73
N ASP A 92 32.61 -68.53 75.87
CA ASP A 92 32.65 -68.38 74.40
C ASP A 92 31.44 -67.55 73.90
N GLY A 93 31.33 -66.29 74.33
CA GLY A 93 30.18 -65.43 74.09
C GLY A 93 30.55 -63.98 73.79
N PHE A 94 29.69 -63.31 73.02
CA PHE A 94 29.74 -61.87 72.80
C PHE A 94 28.55 -61.22 73.51
N THR A 95 28.77 -60.06 74.14
CA THR A 95 27.67 -59.17 74.50
C THR A 95 27.25 -58.38 73.26
N GLN A 96 25.93 -58.17 73.12
CA GLN A 96 25.34 -57.45 71.99
C GLN A 96 24.81 -56.11 72.46
N ASP A 97 25.39 -55.04 71.94
CA ASP A 97 24.91 -53.67 72.17
C ASP A 97 24.41 -53.05 70.87
N TYR A 98 23.54 -52.05 70.98
CA TYR A 98 23.05 -51.28 69.83
C TYR A 98 23.41 -49.81 69.96
N GLU A 99 23.74 -49.19 68.84
CA GLU A 99 24.08 -47.77 68.78
C GLU A 99 23.35 -47.11 67.62
N VAL A 100 22.82 -45.90 67.84
CA VAL A 100 22.29 -45.05 66.77
C VAL A 100 23.11 -43.78 66.73
N LEU A 101 23.63 -43.46 65.54
CA LEU A 101 24.50 -42.32 65.33
C LEU A 101 23.90 -41.37 64.29
N LEU A 102 23.72 -40.10 64.69
CA LEU A 102 23.48 -38.99 63.77
C LEU A 102 24.78 -38.19 63.66
N SER A 103 25.26 -37.94 62.45
CA SER A 103 26.53 -37.25 62.22
C SER A 103 26.45 -36.32 61.01
N ILE A 104 27.24 -35.25 61.06
CA ILE A 104 27.53 -34.42 59.90
C ILE A 104 28.80 -34.97 59.25
N TYR A 105 28.81 -35.09 57.92
CA TYR A 105 29.99 -35.52 57.17
C TYR A 105 30.31 -34.54 56.03
N LYS A 106 31.56 -34.61 55.55
CA LYS A 106 32.04 -33.88 54.37
C LYS A 106 32.63 -34.87 53.37
N GLU A 107 32.16 -34.81 52.13
CA GLU A 107 32.70 -35.52 50.97
C GLU A 107 33.71 -34.62 50.24
N PHE A 108 34.85 -35.17 49.89
CA PHE A 108 35.87 -34.52 49.07
C PHE A 108 35.84 -35.09 47.65
N GLY A 109 36.03 -34.25 46.62
CA GLY A 109 36.14 -34.68 45.22
C GLY A 109 34.83 -34.84 44.44
N ARG A 110 33.72 -34.23 44.86
CA ARG A 110 32.44 -34.28 44.13
C ARG A 110 32.49 -33.40 42.87
N LYS A 111 32.14 -33.96 41.70
CA LYS A 111 31.91 -33.17 40.47
C LYS A 111 30.71 -32.25 40.68
N LYS A 112 30.86 -30.95 40.36
CA LYS A 112 29.79 -29.95 40.43
C LYS A 112 28.67 -30.35 39.47
N VAL A 113 27.42 -30.32 39.93
CA VAL A 113 26.27 -30.46 39.02
C VAL A 113 26.12 -29.10 38.33
N GLU A 114 26.50 -29.03 37.06
CA GLU A 114 26.23 -27.84 36.24
C GLU A 114 24.73 -27.77 35.99
N LYS A 115 24.14 -26.63 36.36
CA LYS A 115 22.72 -26.34 36.16
C LYS A 115 22.61 -25.76 34.75
N ILE A 116 21.96 -26.46 33.83
CA ILE A 116 21.64 -25.92 32.51
C ILE A 116 20.65 -24.78 32.72
N ILE A 117 21.03 -23.57 32.29
CA ILE A 117 20.14 -22.42 32.21
C ILE A 117 19.52 -22.51 30.81
N GLU A 118 18.23 -22.83 30.75
CA GLU A 118 17.46 -22.75 29.52
C GLU A 118 17.22 -21.25 29.27
N GLU A 119 17.75 -20.72 28.17
CA GLU A 119 17.49 -19.34 27.77
C GLU A 119 15.99 -19.15 27.53
N PRO A 120 15.41 -17.98 27.88
CA PRO A 120 14.02 -17.71 27.55
C PRO A 120 13.80 -17.81 26.03
N PRO A 121 12.61 -18.26 25.58
CA PRO A 121 12.32 -18.34 24.16
C PRO A 121 12.47 -16.96 23.51
N PRO A 122 12.94 -16.89 22.25
CA PRO A 122 13.00 -15.64 21.51
C PRO A 122 11.60 -15.02 21.42
N ASP A 123 11.52 -13.70 21.60
CA ASP A 123 10.30 -12.94 21.34
C ASP A 123 9.99 -13.04 19.85
N LEU A 124 8.75 -13.42 19.51
CA LEU A 124 8.34 -13.66 18.13
C LEU A 124 7.74 -12.41 17.47
N ASP A 125 7.54 -11.34 18.25
CA ASP A 125 6.91 -10.08 17.82
C ASP A 125 7.54 -8.89 18.60
N PRO A 126 8.79 -8.50 18.29
CA PRO A 126 9.52 -7.55 19.11
C PRO A 126 8.99 -6.11 19.03
N ASP A 127 8.40 -5.70 17.90
CA ASP A 127 7.81 -4.37 17.68
C ASP A 127 6.29 -4.30 17.88
N LYS A 128 5.60 -5.45 17.98
CA LYS A 128 4.19 -5.58 18.36
C LYS A 128 3.22 -5.08 17.31
N ASP A 129 3.57 -5.23 16.04
CA ASP A 129 2.68 -4.93 14.93
C ASP A 129 1.68 -6.07 14.63
N GLY A 130 1.93 -7.27 15.16
CA GLY A 130 1.10 -8.46 15.03
C GLY A 130 1.50 -9.43 13.92
N ILE A 131 2.61 -9.17 13.22
CA ILE A 131 3.26 -10.08 12.27
C ILE A 131 4.36 -10.82 13.02
N LEU A 132 4.45 -12.13 12.81
CA LEU A 132 5.24 -13.01 13.68
C LEU A 132 6.42 -13.65 12.95
N GLY A 133 7.59 -13.58 13.57
CA GLY A 133 8.77 -14.37 13.19
C GLY A 133 9.20 -14.15 11.74
N ASP A 134 9.34 -15.23 10.97
CA ASP A 134 9.86 -15.16 9.58
C ASP A 134 8.91 -14.46 8.58
N ALA A 135 7.65 -14.21 8.98
CA ALA A 135 6.71 -13.43 8.16
C ALA A 135 6.98 -11.93 8.23
N ASP A 136 7.59 -11.48 9.32
CA ASP A 136 7.98 -10.11 9.60
C ASP A 136 9.39 -9.87 9.04
N LYS A 137 9.47 -9.05 7.98
CA LYS A 137 10.71 -8.69 7.32
C LYS A 137 11.48 -7.61 8.07
N CYS A 138 10.82 -6.83 8.94
CA CYS A 138 11.44 -5.79 9.74
C CYS A 138 11.16 -5.99 11.25
N PRO A 139 11.77 -6.99 11.92
CA PRO A 139 11.38 -7.45 13.27
C PRO A 139 11.57 -6.48 14.44
N THR A 140 11.93 -5.24 14.17
CA THR A 140 12.14 -4.19 15.16
C THR A 140 11.46 -2.89 14.80
N GLU A 141 10.76 -2.84 13.67
CA GLU A 141 10.11 -1.65 13.13
C GLU A 141 8.65 -2.00 12.82
N PRO A 142 7.69 -1.44 13.57
CA PRO A 142 6.31 -1.84 13.42
C PRO A 142 5.76 -1.39 12.06
N GLU A 143 5.04 -2.28 11.40
CA GLU A 143 4.18 -2.02 10.24
C GLU A 143 3.26 -0.79 10.44
N ASP A 144 3.11 0.03 9.40
CA ASP A 144 2.32 1.27 9.43
C ASP A 144 0.92 1.17 8.83
N LYS A 145 0.43 -0.04 8.48
CA LYS A 145 -1.00 -0.39 8.31
C LYS A 145 -1.85 0.70 7.65
N ASP A 146 -1.52 1.03 6.42
CA ASP A 146 -2.16 2.07 5.63
C ASP A 146 -2.84 1.55 4.36
N THR A 147 -2.97 0.21 4.24
CA THR A 147 -3.51 -0.55 3.11
C THR A 147 -2.56 -0.80 1.95
N PHE A 148 -1.31 -0.35 2.06
CA PHE A 148 -0.24 -0.69 1.15
C PHE A 148 0.68 -1.71 1.82
N GLN A 149 0.85 -2.88 1.19
CA GLN A 149 1.81 -3.91 1.60
C GLN A 149 1.84 -4.38 3.08
N ASP A 150 0.79 -4.08 3.87
CA ASP A 150 0.55 -4.45 5.29
C ASP A 150 0.85 -5.91 5.76
N ASP A 151 1.15 -6.84 4.84
CA ASP A 151 1.33 -8.27 5.11
C ASP A 151 2.80 -8.66 5.41
N ASP A 152 3.77 -7.77 5.19
CA ASP A 152 5.20 -8.12 5.24
C ASP A 152 5.98 -7.62 6.46
N GLY A 153 5.33 -6.84 7.34
CA GLY A 153 5.89 -6.42 8.62
C GLY A 153 7.02 -5.43 8.46
N CYS A 154 6.94 -4.57 7.45
CA CYS A 154 7.88 -3.49 7.23
C CYS A 154 7.09 -2.22 6.95
N PRO A 155 7.32 -1.13 7.71
CA PRO A 155 6.64 0.11 7.42
C PRO A 155 7.06 0.67 6.06
N ASP A 156 6.08 1.02 5.23
CA ASP A 156 6.26 1.64 3.92
C ASP A 156 5.99 3.14 4.04
N LEU A 157 7.04 3.92 4.30
CA LEU A 157 6.88 5.36 4.60
C LEU A 157 6.68 6.26 3.37
N ASP A 158 6.74 5.68 2.16
CA ASP A 158 6.71 6.32 0.83
C ASP A 158 6.25 5.25 -0.17
N ASN A 159 4.94 5.11 -0.28
CA ASN A 159 4.27 3.98 -0.91
C ASN A 159 4.41 3.95 -2.43
N ASP A 160 4.44 5.09 -3.09
CA ASP A 160 4.64 5.18 -4.55
C ASP A 160 6.10 5.43 -4.95
N GLY A 161 6.97 5.72 -3.99
CA GLY A 161 8.41 5.78 -4.15
C GLY A 161 8.89 7.02 -4.89
N ASP A 162 8.12 8.12 -4.83
CA ASP A 162 8.49 9.38 -5.47
C ASP A 162 9.49 10.21 -4.65
N GLY A 163 9.70 9.85 -3.38
CA GLY A 163 10.61 10.52 -2.44
C GLY A 163 9.94 11.47 -1.46
N ILE A 164 8.61 11.61 -1.49
CA ILE A 164 7.79 12.35 -0.53
C ILE A 164 7.14 11.33 0.42
N PRO A 165 7.35 11.45 1.74
CA PRO A 165 6.75 10.51 2.67
C PRO A 165 5.22 10.62 2.67
N ASP A 166 4.50 9.50 2.82
CA ASP A 166 3.02 9.44 2.74
C ASP A 166 2.30 10.42 3.67
N ALA A 167 2.91 10.77 4.80
CA ALA A 167 2.36 11.75 5.76
C ALA A 167 2.43 13.21 5.26
N ALA A 168 3.31 13.50 4.31
CA ALA A 168 3.48 14.78 3.63
C ALA A 168 2.91 14.77 2.21
N ASP A 169 2.66 13.59 1.65
CA ASP A 169 2.11 13.34 0.34
C ASP A 169 0.59 13.53 0.29
N LYS A 170 0.09 14.24 -0.74
CA LYS A 170 -1.36 14.42 -0.95
C LYS A 170 -2.03 13.25 -1.66
N CYS A 171 -1.29 12.47 -2.44
CA CYS A 171 -1.75 11.25 -3.07
C CYS A 171 -0.69 10.15 -2.94
N PRO A 172 -0.60 9.51 -1.75
CA PRO A 172 0.42 8.52 -1.38
C PRO A 172 0.50 7.24 -2.24
N LEU A 173 -0.27 7.12 -3.32
CA LEU A 173 -0.29 5.94 -4.18
C LEU A 173 -0.02 6.29 -5.65
N GLU A 174 0.23 7.56 -5.95
CA GLU A 174 0.40 8.12 -7.28
C GLU A 174 1.67 8.95 -7.31
N ALA A 175 2.76 8.37 -7.82
CA ALA A 175 4.04 9.04 -7.84
C ALA A 175 4.01 10.38 -8.59
N GLU A 176 4.55 11.41 -7.95
CA GLU A 176 4.82 12.75 -8.48
C GLU A 176 5.54 12.72 -9.85
N ASP A 177 5.15 13.63 -10.75
CA ASP A 177 5.69 13.71 -12.12
C ASP A 177 6.69 14.84 -12.38
N LYS A 178 7.37 15.35 -11.34
CA LYS A 178 8.63 16.14 -11.38
C LYS A 178 8.91 16.89 -12.69
N ASP A 179 8.11 17.89 -12.98
CA ASP A 179 8.22 18.71 -14.17
C ASP A 179 8.48 20.19 -13.88
N SER A 180 8.71 20.53 -12.60
CA SER A 180 8.89 21.88 -12.02
C SER A 180 7.59 22.60 -11.67
N PHE A 181 6.44 21.94 -11.79
CA PHE A 181 5.15 22.43 -11.34
C PHE A 181 4.68 21.64 -10.14
N GLN A 182 4.53 22.33 -9.00
CA GLN A 182 4.00 21.76 -7.76
C GLN A 182 4.65 20.45 -7.23
N ASP A 183 5.83 20.05 -7.74
CA ASP A 183 6.70 18.92 -7.32
C ASP A 183 6.88 18.65 -5.80
N ASP A 184 6.46 19.56 -4.92
CA ASP A 184 6.60 19.45 -3.46
C ASP A 184 5.36 18.82 -2.79
N ASP A 185 4.27 18.56 -3.52
CA ASP A 185 3.00 18.13 -2.94
C ASP A 185 2.66 16.65 -3.06
N GLY A 186 3.47 15.90 -3.81
CA GLY A 186 3.39 14.45 -3.92
C GLY A 186 2.34 13.99 -4.91
N CYS A 187 1.83 14.90 -5.76
CA CYS A 187 0.82 14.55 -6.73
C CYS A 187 1.21 14.85 -8.15
N PRO A 188 1.02 13.88 -9.07
CA PRO A 188 1.25 14.14 -10.46
C PRO A 188 0.25 15.17 -10.98
N ASP A 189 0.77 16.16 -11.67
CA ASP A 189 0.02 17.22 -12.32
C ASP A 189 0.11 17.05 -13.84
N PRO A 190 -0.70 16.16 -14.45
CA PRO A 190 -0.59 15.85 -15.88
C PRO A 190 -1.12 16.95 -16.84
N ASP A 191 -1.62 18.06 -16.29
CA ASP A 191 -2.19 19.24 -16.96
C ASP A 191 -2.05 20.44 -15.99
N ASN A 192 -0.86 21.05 -15.99
CA ASN A 192 -0.44 22.04 -15.01
C ASN A 192 -1.34 23.28 -14.97
N ASP A 193 -1.74 23.79 -16.13
CA ASP A 193 -2.58 24.99 -16.22
C ASP A 193 -4.09 24.72 -16.27
N GLN A 194 -4.48 23.45 -16.31
CA GLN A 194 -5.84 22.94 -16.24
C GLN A 194 -6.73 23.42 -17.39
N ASP A 195 -6.16 23.62 -18.57
CA ASP A 195 -6.92 24.01 -19.75
C ASP A 195 -7.58 22.83 -20.49
N GLY A 196 -7.17 21.60 -20.15
CA GLY A 196 -7.64 20.33 -20.71
C GLY A 196 -6.72 19.72 -21.77
N VAL A 197 -5.54 20.28 -22.02
CA VAL A 197 -4.45 19.71 -22.82
C VAL A 197 -3.36 19.20 -21.86
N LEU A 198 -2.98 17.93 -21.98
CA LEU A 198 -1.94 17.36 -21.09
C LEU A 198 -0.57 17.95 -21.43
N ASP A 199 0.32 18.14 -20.45
CA ASP A 199 1.62 18.83 -20.64
C ASP A 199 2.48 18.26 -21.77
N PRO A 200 2.54 16.92 -22.02
CA PRO A 200 3.34 16.40 -23.13
C PRO A 200 2.73 16.69 -24.51
N GLN A 201 1.48 17.14 -24.57
CA GLN A 201 0.79 17.63 -25.77
C GLN A 201 0.66 19.16 -25.79
N ASP A 202 0.91 19.81 -24.66
CA ASP A 202 0.83 21.25 -24.46
C ASP A 202 2.12 21.95 -24.91
N LYS A 203 1.99 23.03 -25.69
CA LYS A 203 3.15 23.85 -26.07
C LYS A 203 3.48 24.93 -25.03
N CYS A 204 2.54 25.27 -24.16
CA CYS A 204 2.64 26.21 -23.07
C CYS A 204 2.10 25.61 -21.75
N PRO A 205 2.70 24.54 -21.19
CA PRO A 205 2.17 23.78 -20.03
C PRO A 205 1.73 24.61 -18.81
N ASP A 206 2.36 25.77 -18.59
CA ASP A 206 2.07 26.64 -17.43
C ASP A 206 1.10 27.79 -17.75
N GLN A 207 0.50 27.85 -18.94
CA GLN A 207 -0.31 28.99 -19.39
C GLN A 207 -1.59 28.54 -20.08
N PRO A 208 -2.75 28.77 -19.45
CA PRO A 208 -3.99 28.16 -19.93
C PRO A 208 -4.41 28.72 -21.29
N GLU A 209 -4.82 27.83 -22.18
CA GLU A 209 -5.36 28.14 -23.50
C GLU A 209 -6.54 29.10 -23.46
N THR A 210 -6.55 30.02 -24.43
CA THR A 210 -7.63 30.95 -24.70
C THR A 210 -8.61 30.42 -25.75
N LYS A 211 -9.60 29.63 -25.33
CA LYS A 211 -10.64 29.05 -26.22
C LYS A 211 -11.44 30.12 -26.97
N ASN A 212 -10.98 30.50 -28.16
CA ASN A 212 -11.50 31.61 -28.96
C ASN A 212 -11.83 31.21 -30.42
N GLY A 213 -11.59 29.94 -30.77
CA GLY A 213 -11.77 29.35 -32.10
C GLY A 213 -10.53 29.43 -32.99
N PHE A 214 -9.41 29.94 -32.48
CA PHE A 214 -8.13 30.06 -33.16
C PHE A 214 -7.10 29.28 -32.36
N GLN A 215 -6.48 28.28 -32.98
CA GLN A 215 -5.44 27.41 -32.41
C GLN A 215 -5.74 26.77 -31.03
N ASP A 216 -7.00 26.74 -30.58
CA ASP A 216 -7.48 26.13 -29.32
C ASP A 216 -7.04 24.67 -29.00
N GLU A 217 -6.23 24.01 -29.84
CA GLU A 217 -5.72 22.64 -29.62
C GLU A 217 -4.23 22.58 -29.29
N ASP A 218 -3.53 23.72 -29.21
CA ASP A 218 -2.10 23.73 -28.96
C ASP A 218 -1.67 24.12 -27.55
N GLY A 219 -2.65 24.40 -26.67
CA GLY A 219 -2.43 24.63 -25.25
C GLY A 219 -1.83 26.00 -24.94
N CYS A 220 -1.82 26.92 -25.90
CA CYS A 220 -1.13 28.19 -25.76
C CYS A 220 -2.10 29.37 -25.84
N PRO A 221 -2.08 30.30 -24.87
CA PRO A 221 -2.89 31.50 -24.96
C PRO A 221 -2.52 32.32 -26.19
N ASP A 222 -3.52 32.63 -27.01
CA ASP A 222 -3.36 33.35 -28.25
C ASP A 222 -4.40 34.45 -28.44
N GLU A 223 -4.19 35.25 -29.49
CA GLU A 223 -5.17 36.22 -29.93
C GLU A 223 -5.46 36.05 -31.41
N ILE A 224 -6.75 36.11 -31.77
CA ILE A 224 -7.21 36.16 -33.15
C ILE A 224 -6.50 37.30 -33.91
N PRO A 225 -5.71 36.99 -34.96
CA PRO A 225 -4.97 38.00 -35.71
C PRO A 225 -5.88 39.12 -36.22
N ALA A 226 -5.43 40.38 -36.16
CA ALA A 226 -6.23 41.54 -36.52
C ALA A 226 -6.79 41.51 -37.97
N GLN A 227 -6.13 40.78 -38.86
CA GLN A 227 -6.62 40.55 -40.22
C GLN A 227 -7.82 39.60 -40.21
N LEU A 228 -7.75 38.50 -39.47
CA LEU A 228 -8.82 37.51 -39.32
C LEU A 228 -10.01 38.08 -38.54
N LYS A 229 -9.76 38.84 -37.47
CA LYS A 229 -10.80 39.49 -36.65
C LYS A 229 -11.73 40.43 -37.44
N LYS A 230 -11.26 40.99 -38.57
CA LYS A 230 -12.09 41.80 -39.49
C LYS A 230 -13.09 40.96 -40.29
N PHE A 231 -12.87 39.65 -40.35
CA PHE A 231 -13.66 38.68 -41.09
C PHE A 231 -14.33 37.66 -40.17
N THR A 232 -14.36 37.89 -38.86
CA THR A 232 -15.18 37.12 -37.91
C THR A 232 -16.33 37.99 -37.40
N GLY A 233 -17.45 37.34 -37.03
CA GLY A 233 -18.71 38.01 -36.68
C GLY A 233 -19.50 38.48 -37.90
N VAL A 234 -20.25 39.58 -37.76
CA VAL A 234 -21.18 40.08 -38.80
C VAL A 234 -20.42 40.72 -39.96
N ILE A 235 -20.57 40.15 -41.16
CA ILE A 235 -19.87 40.63 -42.36
C ILE A 235 -20.75 41.56 -43.18
N ALA A 236 -20.41 42.85 -43.16
CA ALA A 236 -21.11 43.85 -43.95
C ALA A 236 -20.81 43.69 -45.46
N GLY A 237 -21.85 43.89 -46.28
CA GLY A 237 -21.72 43.92 -47.74
C GLY A 237 -22.02 42.59 -48.44
N ILE A 238 -22.31 41.51 -47.70
CA ILE A 238 -22.84 40.28 -48.28
C ILE A 238 -24.36 40.44 -48.47
N ASN A 239 -24.77 40.60 -49.72
CA ASN A 239 -26.14 40.79 -50.14
C ASN A 239 -26.61 39.69 -51.10
N PHE A 240 -27.91 39.41 -51.04
CA PHE A 240 -28.58 38.41 -51.88
C PHE A 240 -29.70 39.05 -52.69
N LYS A 241 -30.07 38.41 -53.79
CA LYS A 241 -31.28 38.77 -54.52
C LYS A 241 -32.52 38.56 -53.64
N LEU A 242 -33.53 39.38 -53.86
CA LEU A 242 -34.77 39.35 -53.06
C LEU A 242 -35.39 37.95 -53.07
N ASN A 243 -35.74 37.44 -51.86
CA ASN A 243 -36.30 36.10 -51.64
C ASN A 243 -35.48 34.94 -52.25
N SER A 244 -34.17 35.12 -52.36
CA SER A 244 -33.26 34.13 -52.92
C SER A 244 -32.00 33.98 -52.08
N ALA A 245 -31.29 32.88 -52.34
CA ALA A 245 -29.93 32.62 -51.88
C ALA A 245 -28.86 33.01 -52.94
N GLU A 246 -29.29 33.53 -54.09
CA GLU A 246 -28.39 34.03 -55.13
C GLU A 246 -27.60 35.26 -54.64
N LEU A 247 -26.26 35.16 -54.60
CA LEU A 247 -25.36 36.24 -54.21
C LEU A 247 -25.35 37.35 -55.27
N LEU A 248 -25.47 38.60 -54.83
CA LEU A 248 -25.30 39.75 -55.72
C LEU A 248 -23.82 39.96 -56.10
N PRO A 249 -23.50 40.45 -57.30
CA PRO A 249 -22.12 40.72 -57.71
C PRO A 249 -21.36 41.66 -56.76
N ALA A 250 -22.05 42.57 -56.08
CA ALA A 250 -21.44 43.46 -55.09
C ALA A 250 -20.86 42.70 -53.88
N SER A 251 -21.48 41.58 -53.51
CA SER A 251 -21.07 40.72 -52.39
C SER A 251 -19.75 40.01 -52.66
N ASN A 252 -19.48 39.70 -53.93
CA ASN A 252 -18.26 39.04 -54.37
C ASN A 252 -17.02 39.83 -53.94
N LYS A 253 -17.07 41.18 -53.98
CA LYS A 253 -15.94 42.03 -53.56
C LYS A 253 -15.58 41.85 -52.08
N THR A 254 -16.58 41.63 -51.22
CA THR A 254 -16.33 41.37 -49.79
C THR A 254 -15.82 39.94 -49.59
N LEU A 255 -16.43 38.96 -50.26
CA LEU A 255 -16.04 37.55 -50.19
C LEU A 255 -14.62 37.32 -50.73
N ASP A 256 -14.23 38.01 -51.80
CA ASP A 256 -12.87 37.95 -52.36
C ASP A 256 -11.81 38.45 -51.36
N LYS A 257 -12.12 39.44 -50.53
CA LYS A 257 -11.21 39.87 -49.44
C LYS A 257 -11.07 38.80 -48.37
N ALA A 258 -12.17 38.14 -47.99
CA ALA A 258 -12.14 37.04 -47.03
C ALA A 258 -11.30 35.87 -47.57
N ILE A 259 -11.40 35.56 -48.88
CA ILE A 259 -10.61 34.50 -49.52
C ILE A 259 -9.10 34.74 -49.40
N VAL A 260 -8.63 35.99 -49.50
CA VAL A 260 -7.20 36.31 -49.33
C VAL A 260 -6.72 35.88 -47.94
N VAL A 261 -7.48 36.24 -46.90
CA VAL A 261 -7.15 35.87 -45.52
C VAL A 261 -7.28 34.36 -45.30
N LEU A 262 -8.33 33.72 -45.80
CA LEU A 262 -8.53 32.28 -45.64
C LEU A 262 -7.48 31.42 -46.36
N LYS A 263 -6.78 31.98 -47.35
CA LYS A 263 -5.62 31.33 -47.99
C LYS A 263 -4.34 31.49 -47.19
N GLU A 264 -4.21 32.57 -46.43
CA GLU A 264 -3.06 32.81 -45.54
C GLU A 264 -3.12 31.89 -44.31
N PHE A 265 -4.32 31.52 -43.88
CA PHE A 265 -4.55 30.62 -42.76
C PHE A 265 -5.26 29.34 -43.24
N PRO A 266 -4.53 28.35 -43.79
CA PRO A 266 -5.12 27.15 -44.40
C PRO A 266 -5.80 26.22 -43.39
N ASP A 267 -5.37 26.23 -42.13
CA ASP A 267 -5.84 25.30 -41.10
C ASP A 267 -7.16 25.75 -40.44
N LEU A 268 -7.57 27.01 -40.66
CA LEU A 268 -8.80 27.54 -40.07
C LEU A 268 -10.05 26.89 -40.63
N ARG A 269 -10.96 26.56 -39.73
CA ARG A 269 -12.33 26.15 -40.03
C ARG A 269 -13.32 27.26 -39.63
N LEU A 270 -14.36 27.41 -40.42
CA LEU A 270 -15.37 28.45 -40.26
C LEU A 270 -16.79 27.88 -40.33
N GLU A 271 -17.62 28.29 -39.37
CA GLU A 271 -19.06 28.17 -39.46
C GLU A 271 -19.64 29.46 -40.08
N ILE A 272 -20.26 29.29 -41.25
CA ILE A 272 -20.94 30.34 -41.99
C ILE A 272 -22.41 30.33 -41.57
N GLN A 273 -22.83 31.38 -40.86
CA GLN A 273 -24.15 31.47 -40.27
C GLN A 273 -25.03 32.41 -41.10
N GLY A 274 -26.16 31.88 -41.58
CA GLY A 274 -27.17 32.67 -42.28
C GLY A 274 -28.29 33.09 -41.33
N HIS A 275 -28.69 34.37 -41.39
CA HIS A 275 -29.84 34.86 -40.62
C HIS A 275 -30.82 35.65 -41.50
N THR A 276 -32.10 35.58 -41.15
CA THR A 276 -33.19 36.36 -41.76
C THR A 276 -33.76 37.36 -40.75
N ASP A 277 -34.73 38.15 -41.21
CA ASP A 277 -35.61 38.90 -40.32
C ASP A 277 -36.83 38.06 -39.92
N ASP A 278 -37.67 38.63 -39.05
CA ASP A 278 -38.93 38.07 -38.54
C ASP A 278 -40.05 38.00 -39.59
N GLN A 279 -39.80 38.46 -40.83
CA GLN A 279 -40.83 38.39 -41.85
C GLN A 279 -40.97 36.95 -42.32
N ARG A 280 -42.11 36.33 -42.01
CA ARG A 280 -42.45 35.03 -42.60
C ARG A 280 -42.47 35.14 -44.11
N LEU A 281 -41.67 34.31 -44.78
CA LEU A 281 -41.79 34.11 -46.21
C LEU A 281 -43.24 33.69 -46.51
N LYS A 282 -43.87 34.37 -47.46
CA LYS A 282 -45.19 33.98 -47.96
C LYS A 282 -45.05 32.77 -48.90
N GLY A 283 -44.29 31.74 -48.48
CA GLY A 283 -44.10 30.47 -49.18
C GLY A 283 -45.39 29.69 -49.38
N ASN A 284 -46.47 30.08 -48.69
CA ASN A 284 -47.80 29.47 -48.82
C ASN A 284 -48.66 30.10 -49.95
N ALA A 285 -48.16 31.10 -50.70
CA ALA A 285 -49.01 31.85 -51.64
C ALA A 285 -48.69 31.68 -53.13
N LYS A 286 -47.55 31.09 -53.52
CA LYS A 286 -47.21 30.88 -54.94
C LYS A 286 -46.53 29.52 -55.22
N PRO A 287 -47.08 28.71 -56.13
CA PRO A 287 -46.38 27.55 -56.70
C PRO A 287 -45.03 28.00 -57.30
N GLY A 288 -43.94 27.32 -56.95
CA GLY A 288 -42.58 27.63 -57.43
C GLY A 288 -41.71 28.50 -56.51
N SER A 289 -42.09 28.69 -55.23
CA SER A 289 -41.23 29.34 -54.24
C SER A 289 -40.03 28.44 -53.92
N GLN A 290 -38.80 28.95 -54.05
CA GLN A 290 -37.56 28.17 -53.88
C GLN A 290 -37.33 27.70 -52.44
N PHE A 291 -37.83 28.45 -51.45
CA PHE A 291 -37.68 28.15 -50.02
C PHE A 291 -39.04 28.25 -49.33
N MET A 292 -39.34 27.31 -48.43
CA MET A 292 -40.63 27.22 -47.74
C MET A 292 -40.69 28.13 -46.51
N ASP A 293 -39.57 28.33 -45.83
CA ASP A 293 -39.45 29.13 -44.61
C ASP A 293 -38.11 29.87 -44.51
N ASN A 294 -37.99 30.71 -43.48
CA ASN A 294 -36.78 31.47 -43.19
C ASN A 294 -35.58 30.58 -42.83
N GLN A 295 -35.85 29.40 -42.29
CA GLN A 295 -34.81 28.43 -41.94
C GLN A 295 -34.13 27.91 -43.21
N GLN A 296 -34.90 27.42 -44.18
CA GLN A 296 -34.38 26.96 -45.47
C GLN A 296 -33.71 28.09 -46.27
N LEU A 297 -34.28 29.31 -46.24
CA LEU A 297 -33.67 30.45 -46.94
C LEU A 297 -32.31 30.83 -46.35
N SER A 298 -32.21 30.91 -45.02
CA SER A 298 -30.94 31.21 -44.36
C SER A 298 -29.89 30.12 -44.58
N GLN A 299 -30.30 28.84 -44.54
CA GLN A 299 -29.45 27.70 -44.86
C GLN A 299 -28.89 27.81 -46.29
N GLY A 300 -29.77 28.00 -47.29
CA GLY A 300 -29.35 28.14 -48.68
C GLY A 300 -28.43 29.35 -48.91
N ARG A 301 -28.58 30.43 -48.14
CA ARG A 301 -27.68 31.60 -48.18
C ARG A 301 -26.30 31.28 -47.62
N ALA A 302 -26.24 30.61 -46.47
CA ALA A 302 -24.97 30.15 -45.91
C ALA A 302 -24.24 29.20 -46.88
N GLU A 303 -24.99 28.26 -47.48
CA GLU A 303 -24.48 27.34 -48.51
C GLU A 303 -23.99 28.07 -49.77
N SER A 304 -24.67 29.13 -50.19
CA SER A 304 -24.24 29.91 -51.36
C SER A 304 -22.93 30.64 -51.10
N VAL A 305 -22.69 31.10 -49.87
CA VAL A 305 -21.39 31.67 -49.46
C VAL A 305 -20.32 30.59 -49.39
N LYS A 306 -20.61 29.42 -48.79
CA LYS A 306 -19.71 28.26 -48.81
C LYS A 306 -19.33 27.85 -50.23
N ALA A 307 -20.30 27.68 -51.11
CA ALA A 307 -20.09 27.32 -52.52
C ALA A 307 -19.25 28.37 -53.27
N TYR A 308 -19.38 29.66 -52.91
CA TYR A 308 -18.53 30.71 -53.45
C TYR A 308 -17.06 30.52 -53.07
N PHE A 309 -16.78 30.19 -51.80
CA PHE A 309 -15.42 29.91 -51.31
C PHE A 309 -14.82 28.66 -51.95
N VAL A 310 -15.59 27.57 -52.03
CA VAL A 310 -15.16 26.32 -52.68
C VAL A 310 -14.84 26.55 -54.16
N LYS A 311 -15.70 27.30 -54.88
CA LYS A 311 -15.46 27.69 -56.28
C LYS A 311 -14.16 28.50 -56.47
N LYS A 312 -13.68 29.17 -55.43
CA LYS A 312 -12.45 29.98 -55.43
C LYS A 312 -11.21 29.19 -54.99
N GLY A 313 -11.35 27.89 -54.81
CA GLY A 313 -10.28 26.93 -54.56
C GLY A 313 -9.96 26.72 -53.08
N LEU A 314 -10.88 27.07 -52.17
CA LEU A 314 -10.76 26.72 -50.76
C LEU A 314 -11.37 25.33 -50.52
N ASP A 315 -10.77 24.56 -49.62
CA ASP A 315 -11.26 23.23 -49.28
C ASP A 315 -12.64 23.30 -48.62
N GLU A 316 -13.58 22.48 -49.09
CA GLU A 316 -14.95 22.43 -48.61
C GLU A 316 -15.04 21.97 -47.15
N ALA A 317 -14.14 21.08 -46.72
CA ALA A 317 -14.11 20.53 -45.37
C ALA A 317 -13.84 21.60 -44.29
N ARG A 318 -13.35 22.77 -44.70
CA ARG A 318 -13.10 23.92 -43.81
C ARG A 318 -14.35 24.70 -43.45
N PHE A 319 -15.47 24.45 -44.12
CA PHE A 319 -16.67 25.28 -43.98
C PHE A 319 -17.90 24.45 -43.59
N THR A 320 -18.52 24.87 -42.50
CA THR A 320 -19.86 24.41 -42.10
C THR A 320 -20.86 25.54 -42.40
N ALA A 321 -21.93 25.24 -43.13
CA ALA A 321 -22.96 26.23 -43.44
C ALA A 321 -24.21 25.94 -42.60
N VAL A 322 -24.64 26.91 -41.79
CA VAL A 322 -25.77 26.77 -40.87
C VAL A 322 -26.74 27.93 -41.05
N GLY A 323 -28.00 27.63 -41.33
CA GLY A 323 -29.10 28.59 -41.30
C GLY A 323 -29.68 28.68 -39.89
N PHE A 324 -29.93 29.90 -39.41
CA PHE A 324 -30.62 30.14 -38.14
C PHE A 324 -32.00 30.79 -38.31
N GLY A 325 -32.39 31.11 -39.55
CA GLY A 325 -33.62 31.85 -39.83
C GLY A 325 -33.68 33.13 -39.01
N ASP A 326 -34.79 33.33 -38.31
CA ASP A 326 -35.07 34.45 -37.42
C ASP A 326 -34.83 34.14 -35.93
N SER A 327 -34.27 32.97 -35.60
CA SER A 327 -34.11 32.51 -34.21
C SER A 327 -33.07 33.30 -33.39
N GLN A 328 -32.10 33.93 -34.07
CA GLN A 328 -31.02 34.70 -33.44
C GLN A 328 -30.96 36.15 -33.97
N PRO A 329 -31.91 37.02 -33.58
CA PRO A 329 -31.91 38.42 -33.98
C PRO A 329 -30.86 39.24 -33.21
N VAL A 330 -30.07 40.07 -33.92
CA VAL A 330 -29.18 41.06 -33.26
C VAL A 330 -29.99 42.17 -32.63
N VAL A 331 -31.07 42.58 -33.31
CA VAL A 331 -31.98 43.61 -32.84
C VAL A 331 -33.38 43.03 -32.82
N SER A 332 -33.94 42.93 -31.62
CA SER A 332 -35.33 42.54 -31.40
C SER A 332 -36.27 43.46 -32.20
N PRO A 333 -37.10 42.91 -33.12
CA PRO A 333 -38.09 43.68 -33.87
C PRO A 333 -39.35 43.99 -33.06
N GLU A 334 -39.53 43.36 -31.88
CA GLU A 334 -40.69 43.52 -31.02
C GLU A 334 -40.93 44.99 -30.62
N GLY A 335 -42.18 45.45 -30.73
CA GLY A 335 -42.58 46.81 -30.35
C GLY A 335 -42.11 47.92 -31.31
N LEU A 336 -41.24 47.63 -32.28
CA LEU A 336 -40.80 48.60 -33.28
C LEU A 336 -41.83 48.77 -34.41
N LYS A 337 -41.93 49.98 -34.96
CA LYS A 337 -42.83 50.31 -36.09
C LYS A 337 -42.12 51.15 -37.15
N GLY A 338 -42.63 51.11 -38.39
CA GLY A 338 -42.18 51.94 -39.49
C GLY A 338 -40.68 51.82 -39.79
N GLY A 339 -39.99 52.95 -39.93
CA GLY A 339 -38.56 52.98 -40.26
C GLY A 339 -37.66 52.27 -39.24
N LYS A 340 -38.00 52.31 -37.94
CA LYS A 340 -37.22 51.65 -36.89
C LYS A 340 -37.29 50.12 -37.02
N LEU A 341 -38.48 49.58 -37.33
CA LEU A 341 -38.67 48.15 -37.58
C LEU A 341 -37.89 47.71 -38.83
N ASN A 342 -37.96 48.49 -39.91
CA ASN A 342 -37.24 48.18 -41.14
C ASN A 342 -35.71 48.21 -40.94
N ALA A 343 -35.20 49.12 -40.11
CA ALA A 343 -33.79 49.19 -39.75
C ALA A 343 -33.35 47.98 -38.91
N ALA A 344 -34.15 47.56 -37.92
CA ALA A 344 -33.88 46.35 -37.13
C ALA A 344 -33.83 45.10 -38.02
N ARG A 345 -34.83 44.91 -38.87
CA ARG A 345 -34.88 43.82 -39.85
C ARG A 345 -33.68 43.82 -40.79
N ALA A 346 -33.26 44.99 -41.26
CA ALA A 346 -32.08 45.11 -42.11
C ALA A 346 -30.80 44.68 -41.41
N LYS A 347 -30.67 44.90 -40.11
CA LYS A 347 -29.53 44.40 -39.32
C LYS A 347 -29.61 42.89 -39.11
N ASN A 348 -30.80 42.31 -38.93
CA ASN A 348 -30.95 40.88 -38.70
C ASN A 348 -30.70 40.04 -39.97
N ARG A 349 -31.03 40.57 -41.15
CA ARG A 349 -30.68 39.97 -42.45
C ARG A 349 -29.18 40.07 -42.72
N ARG A 350 -28.42 39.08 -42.26
CA ARG A 350 -26.96 39.11 -42.29
C ARG A 350 -26.36 37.71 -42.47
N VAL A 351 -25.06 37.70 -42.72
CA VAL A 351 -24.22 36.51 -42.65
C VAL A 351 -23.14 36.78 -41.61
N GLU A 352 -22.93 35.81 -40.73
CA GLU A 352 -21.85 35.83 -39.75
C GLU A 352 -20.84 34.73 -40.05
N PHE A 353 -19.57 34.99 -39.76
CA PHE A 353 -18.52 33.97 -39.80
C PHE A 353 -18.03 33.73 -38.37
N LYS A 354 -18.18 32.50 -37.90
CA LYS A 354 -17.70 32.08 -36.59
C LYS A 354 -16.54 31.11 -36.78
N LEU A 355 -15.44 31.33 -36.06
CA LEU A 355 -14.34 30.37 -36.00
C LEU A 355 -14.78 29.12 -35.24
N VAL A 356 -14.35 27.96 -35.72
CA VAL A 356 -14.57 26.69 -35.05
C VAL A 356 -13.25 25.96 -34.95
N SER A 357 -12.90 25.57 -33.73
CA SER A 357 -11.81 24.64 -33.46
C SER A 357 -12.16 23.25 -34.03
N ALA A 358 -11.14 22.43 -34.31
CA ALA A 358 -11.21 21.14 -34.99
C ALA A 358 -12.20 20.11 -34.38
N LEU A 359 -12.74 20.37 -33.20
CA LEU A 359 -13.55 19.45 -32.40
C LEU A 359 -15.07 19.66 -32.43
N THR A 360 -15.62 20.31 -33.46
CA THR A 360 -17.06 20.20 -33.76
C THR A 360 -17.34 19.46 -35.06
N THR A 361 -16.67 18.34 -35.32
CA THR A 361 -17.37 17.24 -36.01
C THR A 361 -18.33 16.64 -34.99
N GLY A 362 -19.53 17.22 -34.90
CA GLY A 362 -20.64 16.59 -34.21
C GLY A 362 -20.76 15.15 -34.69
N THR A 363 -20.89 14.25 -33.73
CA THR A 363 -21.43 12.90 -33.84
C THR A 363 -22.32 12.74 -35.08
N THR A 364 -21.70 12.38 -36.20
CA THR A 364 -22.37 11.59 -37.23
C THR A 364 -21.99 10.17 -36.84
N PRO A 365 -22.95 9.31 -36.44
CA PRO A 365 -22.62 7.91 -36.30
C PRO A 365 -22.08 7.47 -37.65
N ALA A 366 -20.83 7.01 -37.66
CA ALA A 366 -20.25 6.35 -38.82
C ALA A 366 -21.32 5.40 -39.40
N PRO A 367 -21.53 5.36 -40.73
CA PRO A 367 -22.36 4.31 -41.31
C PRO A 367 -21.78 3.00 -40.80
N ALA A 368 -22.58 2.25 -40.05
CA ALA A 368 -22.17 0.97 -39.51
C ALA A 368 -21.51 0.17 -40.62
N THR A 369 -20.21 -0.09 -40.46
CA THR A 369 -19.49 -1.05 -41.29
C THR A 369 -20.35 -2.31 -41.33
N PRO A 370 -20.77 -2.81 -42.51
CA PRO A 370 -21.51 -4.05 -42.56
C PRO A 370 -20.62 -5.13 -41.93
N ALA A 371 -21.17 -5.78 -40.89
CA ALA A 371 -20.51 -6.90 -40.23
C ALA A 371 -19.99 -7.90 -41.27
N PRO A 372 -18.80 -8.49 -41.06
CA PRO A 372 -18.27 -9.48 -41.97
C PRO A 372 -19.29 -10.61 -42.15
N ALA A 373 -19.63 -10.90 -43.40
CA ALA A 373 -20.56 -11.94 -43.76
C ALA A 373 -20.10 -13.28 -43.18
N THR A 374 -20.98 -13.91 -42.40
CA THR A 374 -20.82 -15.29 -41.94
C THR A 374 -20.54 -16.20 -43.15
N PRO A 375 -19.51 -17.04 -43.11
CA PRO A 375 -19.24 -17.95 -44.22
C PRO A 375 -20.39 -18.95 -44.37
N ALA A 376 -20.81 -19.18 -45.61
CA ALA A 376 -21.86 -20.12 -45.98
C ALA A 376 -21.54 -21.54 -45.48
N PRO A 377 -22.56 -22.33 -45.08
CA PRO A 377 -22.35 -23.70 -44.64
C PRO A 377 -21.82 -24.56 -45.80
N ALA A 378 -20.74 -25.30 -45.52
CA ALA A 378 -20.12 -26.22 -46.46
C ALA A 378 -21.09 -27.34 -46.87
N THR A 379 -21.20 -27.54 -48.18
CA THR A 379 -21.89 -28.67 -48.80
C THR A 379 -21.27 -29.99 -48.33
N PRO A 380 -22.05 -31.02 -47.94
CA PRO A 380 -21.46 -32.32 -47.63
C PRO A 380 -20.96 -33.00 -48.91
N ALA A 381 -19.75 -33.55 -48.83
CA ALA A 381 -19.15 -34.37 -49.89
C ALA A 381 -19.96 -35.68 -50.10
N PRO A 382 -19.98 -36.25 -51.31
CA PRO A 382 -20.72 -37.48 -51.58
C PRO A 382 -20.03 -38.69 -50.94
N ALA A 383 -20.84 -39.58 -50.39
CA ALA A 383 -20.42 -40.84 -49.81
C ALA A 383 -19.68 -41.74 -50.80
N GLN A 384 -18.58 -42.32 -50.35
CA GLN A 384 -18.01 -43.57 -50.85
C GLN A 384 -17.70 -44.49 -49.67
#